data_AF-A0A2H6FGL4-F1
#
_entry.id   AF-A0A2H6FGL4-F1
#
_cell.length_a   1.000
_cell.length_b   1.000
_cell.length_c   1.000
_cell.angle_alpha   90.00
_cell.angle_beta   90.00
_cell.angle_gamma   90.00
#
_symmetry.space_group_name_H-M   'P 1'
#
loop_
_entity.id
_entity.type
_entity.pdbx_description
1 polymer ?
#
loop_
_entity_poly.entity_id
_entity_poly.type
_entity_poly.pdbx_seq_one_letter_code
_entity_poly.pdbx_strand_id
1 'polypeptide(L)'
;MLSSDVTPLLVNDINLGETFYILARERGIEQAGYFMDVIFPNLPIRNIANTLTDVLEAAKIKSEYSISYADCFAAATAIREDASIVTGDPEFRKLEGKVSIVWI
;
A
#
# COMPACT_ATOMS: atom_id res chain seq x y z
N MET A 1 -13.72 -23.89 -17.87
CA MET A 1 -14.05 -23.52 -16.47
C MET A 1 -13.41 -22.16 -16.28
N LEU A 2 -14.21 -21.11 -16.12
CA LEU A 2 -13.72 -19.74 -15.96
C LEU A 2 -12.83 -19.73 -14.71
N SER A 3 -11.52 -19.63 -14.91
CA SER A 3 -10.61 -19.15 -13.88
C SER A 3 -11.17 -17.80 -13.48
N SER A 4 -11.72 -17.68 -12.28
CA SER A 4 -11.81 -16.36 -11.67
C SER A 4 -10.37 -15.87 -11.60
N ASP A 5 -9.96 -15.00 -12.51
CA ASP A 5 -8.66 -14.34 -12.43
C ASP A 5 -8.59 -13.69 -11.06
N VAL A 6 -7.83 -14.30 -10.15
CA VAL A 6 -7.60 -13.75 -8.83
C VAL A 6 -6.76 -12.51 -9.06
N THR A 7 -7.42 -11.34 -9.08
CA THR A 7 -6.71 -10.06 -9.15
C THR A 7 -5.77 -10.01 -7.95
N PRO A 8 -4.44 -9.95 -8.17
CA PRO A 8 -3.49 -9.98 -7.08
C PRO A 8 -3.65 -8.72 -6.22
N LEU A 9 -3.76 -8.88 -4.90
CA LEU A 9 -3.66 -7.77 -3.98
C LEU A 9 -2.21 -7.28 -3.94
N LEU A 10 -2.01 -5.98 -3.90
CA LEU A 10 -0.68 -5.36 -3.92
C LEU A 10 -0.45 -4.61 -2.63
N VAL A 11 0.80 -4.58 -2.16
CA VAL A 11 1.26 -3.68 -1.10
C VAL A 11 2.62 -3.10 -1.49
N ASN A 12 2.78 -1.78 -1.36
CA ASN A 12 4.08 -1.15 -1.57
C ASN A 12 5.00 -1.41 -0.36
N ASP A 13 6.30 -1.55 -0.59
CA ASP A 13 7.29 -1.80 0.48
C ASP A 13 7.28 -0.73 1.57
N ILE A 14 6.98 0.52 1.23
CA ILE A 14 6.87 1.60 2.22
C ILE A 14 5.67 1.37 3.15
N ASN A 15 4.51 0.98 2.61
CA ASN A 15 3.31 0.68 3.40
C ASN A 15 3.46 -0.64 4.18
N LEU A 16 4.20 -1.61 3.65
CA LEU A 16 4.55 -2.82 4.38
C LEU A 16 5.49 -2.52 5.56
N GLY A 17 6.47 -1.63 5.37
CA GLY A 17 7.34 -1.13 6.43
C GLY A 17 6.57 -0.36 7.51
N GLU A 18 5.61 0.48 7.13
CA GLU A 18 4.69 1.15 8.06
C GLU A 18 3.85 0.14 8.86
N THR A 19 3.34 -0.91 8.20
CA THR A 19 2.63 -2.02 8.84
C THR A 19 3.52 -2.69 9.89
N PHE A 20 4.78 -2.99 9.54
CA PHE A 20 5.74 -3.56 10.49
C PHE A 20 5.98 -2.63 11.68
N TYR A 21 6.18 -1.33 11.46
CA TYR A 21 6.38 -0.35 12.52
C TYR A 21 5.19 -0.31 13.48
N ILE A 22 3.96 -0.27 12.97
CA ILE A 22 2.74 -0.25 13.79
C ILE A 22 2.66 -1.52 14.64
N LEU A 23 2.85 -2.70 14.03
CA LEU A 23 2.86 -3.97 14.75
C LEU A 23 3.94 -4.02 15.83
N ALA A 24 5.15 -3.57 15.52
CA ALA A 24 6.26 -3.56 16.47
C ALA A 24 5.98 -2.62 17.64
N ARG A 25 5.41 -1.45 17.38
CA ARG A 25 5.04 -0.46 18.39
C ARG A 25 3.92 -0.96 19.31
N GLU A 26 2.92 -1.65 18.75
CA GLU A 26 1.72 -2.04 19.49
C GLU A 26 1.83 -3.42 20.15
N ARG A 27 2.62 -4.32 19.55
CA ARG A 27 2.64 -5.75 19.93
C ARG A 27 4.03 -6.27 20.23
N GLY A 28 5.09 -5.51 19.95
CA GLY A 28 6.48 -5.92 20.15
C GLY A 28 7.15 -6.41 18.86
N ILE A 29 8.49 -6.35 18.85
CA ILE A 29 9.30 -6.67 17.67
C ILE A 29 9.19 -8.14 17.24
N GLU A 30 8.98 -9.05 18.20
CA GLU A 30 8.83 -10.48 17.94
C GLU A 30 7.54 -10.76 17.14
N GLN A 31 6.42 -10.14 17.53
CA GLN A 31 5.14 -10.30 16.86
C GLN A 31 5.14 -9.65 15.47
N ALA A 32 5.84 -8.52 15.31
CA ALA A 32 6.05 -7.90 13.99
C ALA A 32 6.90 -8.79 13.07
N GLY A 33 7.98 -9.38 13.60
CA GLY A 33 8.81 -10.34 12.86
C GLY A 33 8.02 -11.59 12.46
N TYR A 34 7.26 -12.18 13.38
CA TYR A 34 6.39 -13.32 13.10
C TYR A 34 5.38 -13.01 11.98
N PHE A 35 4.79 -11.81 11.96
CA PHE A 35 3.92 -11.40 10.88
C PHE A 35 4.66 -11.41 9.53
N MET A 36 5.86 -10.83 9.45
CA MET A 36 6.62 -10.74 8.19
C MET A 36 7.14 -12.08 7.69
N ASP A 37 7.61 -12.94 8.60
CA ASP A 37 8.31 -14.18 8.23
C ASP A 37 7.34 -15.35 8.04
N VAL A 38 6.19 -15.32 8.74
CA VAL A 38 5.26 -16.45 8.78
C VAL A 38 3.90 -16.11 8.19
N ILE A 39 3.31 -14.96 8.54
CA ILE A 39 1.94 -14.65 8.09
C ILE A 39 1.96 -14.10 6.66
N PHE A 40 2.71 -13.03 6.42
CA PHE A 40 2.71 -12.27 5.17
C PHE A 40 3.01 -13.13 3.93
N PRO A 41 4.00 -14.05 3.92
CA PRO A 41 4.30 -14.87 2.75
C PRO A 41 3.18 -15.86 2.36
N ASN A 42 2.24 -16.12 3.29
CA ASN A 42 1.09 -17.00 3.06
C ASN A 42 -0.18 -16.22 2.65
N LEU A 43 -0.12 -14.88 2.60
CA LEU A 43 -1.22 -14.05 2.10
C LEU A 43 -1.15 -13.96 0.57
N PRO A 44 -2.30 -13.86 -0.14
CA PRO A 44 -2.33 -13.62 -1.58
C PRO A 44 -2.04 -12.14 -1.91
N ILE A 45 -1.03 -11.57 -1.27
CA ILE A 45 -0.61 -10.16 -1.41
C ILE A 45 0.81 -10.14 -1.95
N ARG A 46 1.01 -9.42 -3.04
CA ARG A 46 2.32 -9.22 -3.66
C ARG A 46 2.94 -7.93 -3.15
N ASN A 47 4.16 -8.00 -2.62
CA ASN A 47 4.95 -6.81 -2.31
C ASN A 47 5.48 -6.16 -3.60
N ILE A 48 5.54 -4.84 -3.60
CA ILE A 48 5.98 -4.04 -4.73
C ILE A 48 7.12 -3.11 -4.28
N ALA A 49 8.29 -3.33 -4.87
CA ALA A 49 9.47 -2.50 -4.67
C ALA A 49 9.39 -1.19 -5.46
N ASN A 50 10.20 -0.21 -5.02
CA ASN A 50 10.26 1.12 -5.59
C ASN A 50 11.57 1.36 -6.34
N THR A 51 11.46 1.89 -7.56
CA THR A 51 12.54 2.55 -8.27
C THR A 51 12.62 4.03 -7.88
N LEU A 52 13.69 4.73 -8.29
CA LEU A 52 13.76 6.19 -8.09
C LEU A 52 12.60 6.92 -8.77
N THR A 53 12.15 6.46 -9.94
CA THR A 53 11.00 7.04 -10.63
C THR A 53 9.75 6.95 -9.76
N ASP A 54 9.50 5.80 -9.13
CA ASP A 54 8.34 5.60 -8.26
C ASP A 54 8.37 6.52 -7.05
N VAL A 55 9.55 6.70 -6.45
CA VAL A 55 9.77 7.64 -5.34
C VAL A 55 9.46 9.08 -5.77
N LEU A 56 9.88 9.49 -6.97
CA LEU A 56 9.61 10.82 -7.49
C LEU A 56 8.12 11.02 -7.82
N GLU A 57 7.42 10.00 -8.31
CA GLU A 57 5.96 10.07 -8.51
C GLU A 57 5.21 10.23 -7.18
N ALA A 58 5.58 9.47 -6.15
CA ALA A 58 5.02 9.66 -4.80
C ALA A 58 5.31 11.08 -4.26
N ALA A 59 6.52 11.61 -4.48
CA ALA A 59 6.86 12.98 -4.09
C ALA A 59 6.03 14.05 -4.82
N LYS A 60 5.73 13.85 -6.12
CA LYS A 60 4.84 14.73 -6.87
C LYS A 60 3.43 14.73 -6.29
N ILE A 61 2.87 13.54 -6.01
CA ILE A 61 1.57 13.42 -5.34
C ILE A 61 1.59 14.16 -4.01
N LYS A 62 2.64 14.00 -3.18
CA LYS A 62 2.77 14.72 -1.92
C LYS A 62 2.82 16.25 -2.09
N SER A 63 3.40 16.74 -3.16
CA SER A 63 3.49 18.17 -3.45
C SER A 63 2.16 18.79 -3.84
N GLU A 64 1.26 17.99 -4.42
CA GLU A 64 -0.08 18.42 -4.86
C GLU A 64 -1.16 18.17 -3.80
N TYR A 65 -1.05 17.08 -3.04
CA TYR A 65 -2.06 16.61 -2.09
C TYR A 65 -1.47 16.52 -0.68
N SER A 66 -2.18 17.10 0.29
CA SER A 66 -1.77 17.07 1.69
C SER A 66 -2.19 15.76 2.36
N ILE A 67 -1.61 14.63 1.95
CA ILE A 67 -1.75 13.28 2.57
C ILE A 67 -0.41 12.81 3.14
N SER A 68 -0.38 11.77 3.96
CA SER A 68 0.90 11.23 4.47
C SER A 68 1.84 10.80 3.33
N TYR A 69 3.15 10.83 3.56
CA TYR A 69 4.10 10.46 2.50
C TYR A 69 4.04 8.97 2.15
N ALA A 70 3.76 8.10 3.13
CA ALA A 70 3.55 6.67 2.89
C ALA A 70 2.29 6.41 2.03
N ASP A 71 1.22 7.17 2.24
CA ASP A 71 0.01 7.08 1.41
C ASP A 71 0.26 7.53 -0.02
N CYS A 72 1.20 8.46 -0.25
CA CYS A 72 1.61 8.82 -1.61
C CYS A 72 2.24 7.64 -2.35
N PHE A 73 2.94 6.72 -1.66
CA PHE A 73 3.46 5.50 -2.30
C PHE A 73 2.34 4.52 -2.66
N ALA A 74 1.34 4.35 -1.79
CA ALA A 74 0.15 3.56 -2.11
C ALA A 74 -0.58 4.14 -3.34
N ALA A 75 -0.76 5.46 -3.38
CA ALA A 75 -1.40 6.15 -4.49
C ALA A 75 -0.61 6.04 -5.80
N ALA A 76 0.69 6.31 -5.77
CA ALA A 76 1.56 6.19 -6.94
C ALA A 76 1.58 4.76 -7.48
N THR A 77 1.65 3.77 -6.59
CA THR A 77 1.59 2.35 -6.97
C THR A 77 0.27 2.01 -7.63
N ALA A 78 -0.85 2.44 -7.03
CA ALA A 78 -2.17 2.15 -7.57
C ALA A 78 -2.38 2.79 -8.95
N ILE A 79 -1.93 4.03 -9.16
CA ILE A 79 -1.97 4.68 -10.48
C ILE A 79 -1.11 3.92 -11.50
N ARG A 80 0.10 3.50 -11.12
CA ARG A 80 1.03 2.79 -12.03
C ARG A 80 0.51 1.42 -12.44
N GLU A 81 -0.12 0.70 -11.52
CA GLU A 81 -0.62 -0.66 -11.72
C GLU A 81 -2.08 -0.72 -12.18
N ASP A 82 -2.70 0.44 -12.45
CA ASP A 82 -4.15 0.57 -12.75
C ASP A 82 -5.03 -0.17 -11.72
N ALA A 83 -4.65 -0.05 -10.45
CA ALA A 83 -5.28 -0.74 -9.32
C ALA A 83 -6.18 0.20 -8.52
N SER A 84 -7.10 -0.40 -7.75
CA SER A 84 -7.91 0.33 -6.77
C SER A 84 -7.25 0.30 -5.40
N ILE A 85 -7.27 1.42 -4.69
CA ILE A 85 -6.82 1.51 -3.30
C ILE A 85 -7.93 1.01 -2.38
N VAL A 86 -7.62 0.05 -1.50
CA VAL A 86 -8.54 -0.42 -0.46
C VAL A 86 -8.15 0.23 0.86
N THR A 87 -9.00 1.08 1.43
CA THR A 87 -8.65 1.84 2.64
C THR A 87 -9.87 2.27 3.45
N GLY A 88 -9.70 2.41 4.76
CA GLY A 88 -10.64 3.10 5.66
C GLY A 88 -10.22 4.53 5.99
N ASP A 89 -9.06 5.00 5.48
CA ASP A 89 -8.51 6.31 5.82
C ASP A 89 -9.15 7.43 4.97
N PRO A 90 -9.92 8.36 5.58
CA PRO A 90 -10.57 9.44 4.86
C PRO A 90 -9.61 10.42 4.17
N GLU A 91 -8.31 10.41 4.47
CA GLU A 91 -7.30 11.21 3.77
C GLU A 91 -7.31 10.93 2.25
N PHE A 92 -7.61 9.70 1.84
CA PHE A 92 -7.66 9.29 0.43
C PHE A 92 -8.79 9.95 -0.36
N ARG A 93 -9.78 10.59 0.28
CA ARG A 93 -10.80 11.38 -0.43
C ARG A 93 -10.18 12.49 -1.29
N LYS A 94 -9.00 13.00 -0.89
CA LYS A 94 -8.24 14.02 -1.64
C LYS A 94 -7.77 13.51 -3.01
N LEU A 95 -7.76 12.19 -3.23
CA LEU A 95 -7.33 11.53 -4.46
C LEU A 95 -8.50 10.97 -5.30
N GLU A 96 -9.75 11.22 -4.90
CA GLU A 96 -10.91 10.82 -5.70
C GLU A 96 -10.84 11.43 -7.10
N GLY A 97 -11.09 10.60 -8.12
CA GLY A 97 -10.97 10.98 -9.53
C GLY A 97 -9.54 10.94 -10.10
N LYS A 98 -8.51 10.70 -9.27
CA LYS A 98 -7.15 10.38 -9.73
C LYS A 98 -6.86 8.88 -9.71
N VAL A 99 -7.42 8.17 -8.74
CA VAL A 99 -7.28 6.73 -8.57
C VAL A 99 -8.60 6.16 -8.07
N SER A 100 -8.90 4.92 -8.43
CA SER A 100 -10.07 4.21 -7.92
C SER A 100 -9.88 3.86 -6.45
N ILE A 101 -10.92 4.04 -5.63
CA ILE A 101 -10.87 3.81 -4.18
C ILE A 101 -12.04 2.90 -3.78
N VAL A 102 -11.73 1.87 -3.01
CA VAL A 102 -12.67 0.95 -2.35
C VAL A 102 -12.61 1.22 -0.85
N TRP A 103 -13.70 1.75 -0.32
CA TRP A 103 -13.83 2.10 1.10
C TRP A 103 -14.25 0.88 1.94
N ILE A 104 -13.58 0.66 3.08
CA ILE A 104 -13.89 -0.40 4.06
C ILE A 104 -14.20 0.15 5.45
#